data_AF-A0A0B7NM80-F1
#
_entry.id   AF-A0A0B7NM80-F1
#
_cell.length_a   1.000
_cell.length_b   1.000
_cell.length_c   1.000
_cell.angle_alpha   90.00
_cell.angle_beta   90.00
_cell.angle_gamma   90.00
#
_symmetry.space_group_name_H-M   'P 1'
#
loop_
_entity.id
_entity.type
_entity.pdbx_description
1 polymer ?
#
loop_
_entity_poly.entity_id
_entity_poly.type
_entity_poly.pdbx_seq_one_letter_code
_entity_poly.pdbx_strand_id
1 'polypeptide(L)' 'MKMDHKIQRETSEKQFIQENSTKVNLKSFNSLKEAVLVAINSNKPLKKSNKMKFLSSDDLEKSKTFIAAIQMEI' A
#
# COMPACT_ATOMS: atom_id res chain seq x y z
N MET A 1 -2.86 27.21 -34.10
CA MET A 1 -2.41 25.87 -33.69
C MET A 1 -2.29 25.80 -32.15
N LYS A 2 -3.42 25.62 -31.43
CA LYS A 2 -3.45 25.58 -29.95
C LYS A 2 -3.77 24.18 -29.39
N MET A 3 -4.35 23.30 -30.22
CA MET A 3 -4.76 21.96 -29.82
C MET A 3 -3.55 21.04 -29.61
N ASP A 4 -2.55 21.13 -30.49
CA ASP A 4 -1.39 20.22 -30.49
C ASP A 4 -0.49 20.40 -29.27
N HIS A 5 -0.33 21.65 -28.80
CA HIS A 5 0.41 21.95 -27.57
C HIS A 5 -0.28 21.40 -26.31
N LYS A 6 -1.63 21.35 -26.32
CA LYS A 6 -2.39 20.82 -25.18
C LYS A 6 -2.28 19.29 -25.13
N ILE A 7 -2.39 18.63 -26.28
CA ILE A 7 -2.24 17.17 -26.40
C ILE A 7 -0.83 16.75 -25.98
N GLN A 8 0.21 17.47 -26.40
CA GLN A 8 1.60 17.17 -26.00
C GLN A 8 1.79 17.29 -24.48
N ARG A 9 1.25 18.34 -23.85
CA ARG A 9 1.35 18.53 -22.40
C ARG A 9 0.66 17.42 -21.62
N GLU A 10 -0.57 17.07 -22.02
CA GLU A 10 -1.31 15.97 -21.38
C GLU A 10 -0.61 14.61 -21.58
N THR A 11 0.08 14.41 -22.71
CA THR A 11 0.83 13.17 -22.98
C THR A 11 2.08 13.08 -22.08
N SER A 12 2.82 14.17 -21.93
CA SER A 12 3.99 14.25 -21.06
C SER A 12 3.62 14.12 -19.58
N GLU A 13 2.51 14.73 -19.14
CA GLU A 13 1.99 14.58 -17.77
C GLU A 13 1.59 13.13 -17.49
N LYS A 14 0.90 12.47 -18.43
CA LYS A 14 0.56 11.04 -18.28
C LYS A 14 1.78 10.14 -18.24
N GLN A 15 2.80 10.39 -19.05
CA GLN A 15 4.07 9.66 -19.02
C GLN A 15 4.80 9.87 -17.68
N PHE A 16 4.88 11.11 -17.20
CA PHE A 16 5.50 11.42 -15.92
C PHE A 16 4.80 10.68 -14.77
N ILE A 17 3.47 10.65 -14.75
CA ILE A 17 2.71 9.90 -13.75
C ILE A 17 2.92 8.39 -13.93
N GLN A 18 3.01 7.88 -15.15
CA GLN A 18 3.26 6.46 -15.41
C GLN A 18 4.67 6.02 -14.97
N GLU A 19 5.66 6.90 -15.09
CA GLU A 19 7.05 6.65 -14.69
C GLU A 19 7.27 6.83 -13.18
N ASN A 20 6.54 7.76 -12.54
CA ASN A 20 6.70 8.08 -11.12
C ASN A 20 5.62 7.47 -10.21
N SER A 21 4.57 6.87 -10.77
CA SER A 21 3.66 6.05 -9.97
C SER A 21 4.37 4.76 -9.63
N THR A 22 4.82 4.64 -8.39
CA THR A 22 5.11 3.33 -7.78
C THR A 22 3.83 2.52 -7.97
N LYS A 23 3.85 1.55 -8.89
CA LYS A 23 2.72 0.63 -9.12
C LYS A 23 2.43 -0.08 -7.80
N VAL A 24 1.50 0.48 -7.02
CA VAL A 24 0.97 -0.17 -5.83
C VAL A 24 0.29 -1.43 -6.33
N ASN A 25 0.88 -2.57 -6.01
CA ASN A 25 0.29 -3.85 -6.37
C ASN A 25 -1.01 -4.00 -5.56
N LEU A 26 -2.14 -3.71 -6.20
CA LEU A 26 -3.46 -3.70 -5.57
C LEU A 26 -3.79 -5.03 -4.87
N LYS A 27 -3.37 -6.15 -5.46
CA LYS A 27 -3.55 -7.49 -4.86
C LYS A 27 -2.79 -7.63 -3.54
N SER A 28 -1.59 -7.06 -3.52
CA SER A 28 -0.70 -7.03 -2.37
C SER A 28 -1.23 -6.10 -1.27
N PHE A 29 -1.74 -4.92 -1.63
CA PHE A 29 -2.43 -4.02 -0.72
C PHE A 29 -3.67 -4.67 -0.09
N ASN A 30 -4.54 -5.27 -0.91
CA ASN A 30 -5.72 -5.98 -0.41
C ASN A 30 -5.35 -7.12 0.54
N SER A 31 -4.28 -7.85 0.24
CA SER A 31 -3.79 -8.92 1.12
C SER A 31 -3.32 -8.39 2.49
N LEU A 32 -2.71 -7.20 2.52
CA LEU A 32 -2.32 -6.54 3.78
C LEU A 32 -3.55 -6.08 4.56
N LYS A 33 -4.49 -5.42 3.90
CA LYS A 33 -5.74 -4.94 4.52
C LYS A 33 -6.49 -6.07 5.25
N GLU A 34 -6.69 -7.20 4.57
CA GLU A 34 -7.36 -8.36 5.17
C GLU A 34 -6.57 -8.92 6.37
N ALA A 35 -5.25 -9.02 6.26
CA ALA A 35 -4.42 -9.54 7.34
C ALA A 35 -4.43 -8.64 8.59
N VAL A 36 -4.43 -7.32 8.40
CA VAL A 36 -4.53 -6.34 9.50
C VAL A 36 -5.89 -6.44 10.19
N LEU A 37 -6.98 -6.51 9.43
CA LEU A 37 -8.33 -6.66 9.99
C LEU A 37 -8.44 -7.95 10.82
N VAL A 38 -7.94 -9.07 10.29
CA VAL A 38 -7.92 -10.34 11.03
C VAL A 38 -7.07 -10.25 12.29
N ALA A 39 -5.90 -9.62 12.24
CA ALA A 39 -5.01 -9.48 13.40
C ALA A 39 -5.68 -8.69 14.54
N ILE A 40 -6.28 -7.53 14.22
CA ILE A 40 -7.02 -6.71 15.19
C ILE A 40 -8.15 -7.53 15.81
N ASN A 41 -9.02 -8.14 14.99
CA ASN A 41 -10.21 -8.84 15.47
C ASN A 41 -9.91 -10.15 16.22
N SER A 42 -8.78 -10.81 15.93
CA SER A 42 -8.44 -12.09 16.55
C SER A 42 -7.56 -11.94 17.80
N ASN A 43 -7.21 -10.72 18.17
CA ASN A 43 -6.24 -10.41 19.22
C ASN A 43 -4.89 -11.14 19.01
N LYS A 44 -4.46 -11.26 17.75
CA LYS A 44 -3.22 -11.95 17.38
C LYS A 44 -2.28 -10.99 16.64
N PRO A 45 -0.96 -11.17 16.76
CA PRO A 45 0.00 -10.36 16.03
C PRO A 45 -0.05 -10.63 14.52
N LEU A 46 0.19 -9.58 13.73
CA LEU A 46 0.30 -9.67 12.28
C LEU A 46 1.48 -10.56 11.87
N LYS A 47 1.23 -11.55 11.02
CA LYS A 47 2.28 -12.47 10.50
C LYS A 47 2.67 -12.11 9.08
N LYS A 48 3.98 -12.18 8.79
CA LYS A 48 4.50 -12.05 7.43
C LYS A 48 3.95 -13.17 6.55
N SER A 49 3.49 -12.83 5.35
CA SER A 49 3.08 -13.82 4.35
C SER A 49 3.67 -13.50 2.98
N ASN A 50 3.77 -14.51 2.11
CA ASN A 50 4.24 -14.32 0.73
C ASN A 50 3.40 -13.34 -0.08
N LYS A 51 2.13 -13.13 0.28
CA LYS A 51 1.24 -12.15 -0.36
C LYS A 51 1.60 -10.70 -0.01
N MET A 52 2.36 -10.52 1.08
CA MET A 52 2.84 -9.23 1.60
C MET A 52 4.35 -9.05 1.44
N LYS A 53 4.99 -9.75 0.50
CA LYS A 53 6.45 -9.71 0.28
C LYS A 53 7.03 -8.33 -0.06
N PHE A 54 6.18 -7.37 -0.42
CA PHE A 54 6.55 -5.99 -0.75
C PHE A 54 6.75 -5.10 0.49
N LEU A 55 6.27 -5.54 1.66
CA LEU A 55 6.49 -4.81 2.90
C LEU A 55 7.92 -5.03 3.36
N SER A 56 8.58 -3.91 3.66
CA SER A 56 9.85 -3.93 4.36
C SER A 56 9.68 -4.58 5.75
N SER A 57 10.79 -5.05 6.33
CA SER A 57 10.76 -5.58 7.69
C SER A 57 10.34 -4.49 8.70
N ASP A 58 10.83 -3.27 8.50
CA ASP A 58 10.54 -2.13 9.36
C ASP A 58 9.06 -1.75 9.33
N ASP A 59 8.44 -1.70 8.16
CA ASP A 59 7.01 -1.38 8.03
C ASP A 59 6.13 -2.49 8.61
N LEU A 60 6.57 -3.75 8.49
CA LEU A 60 5.89 -4.87 9.13
C LEU A 60 5.93 -4.76 10.65
N GLU A 61 7.08 -4.42 11.23
CA GLU A 61 7.19 -4.24 12.69
C GLU A 61 6.36 -3.05 13.18
N LYS A 62 6.41 -1.90 12.50
CA LYS A 62 5.54 -0.76 12.82
C LYS A 62 4.06 -1.14 12.80
N SER A 63 3.65 -1.92 11.81
CA SER A 63 2.27 -2.42 11.70
C SER A 63 1.90 -3.34 12.86
N LYS A 64 2.81 -4.23 13.30
CA LYS A 64 2.58 -5.08 14.47
C LYS A 64 2.45 -4.26 15.75
N THR A 65 3.33 -3.28 15.97
CA THR A 65 3.26 -2.38 17.12
C THR A 65 1.94 -1.61 17.15
N PHE A 66 1.51 -1.08 16.00
CA PHE A 66 0.22 -0.40 15.88
C PHE A 66 -0.95 -1.32 16.24
N ILE A 67 -1.00 -2.54 15.69
CA ILE A 67 -2.07 -3.50 15.99
C ILE A 67 -2.08 -3.87 17.49
N ALA A 68 -0.92 -4.09 18.09
CA ALA A 68 -0.81 -4.36 19.52
C ALA A 68 -1.32 -3.19 20.38
N ALA A 69 -1.04 -1.94 19.98
CA ALA A 69 -1.55 -0.77 20.66
C ALA A 69 -3.09 -0.70 20.60
N ILE A 70 -3.68 -0.93 19.43
CA ILE A 70 -5.15 -0.97 19.27
C ILE A 70 -5.77 -2.10 20.12
N GLN A 71 -5.13 -3.26 20.17
CA GLN A 71 -5.58 -4.40 20.98
C GLN A 71 -5.56 -4.13 22.49
N MET A 72 -4.73 -3.19 22.97
CA MET A 72 -4.70 -2.80 24.39
C MET A 72 -5.78 -1.77 24.74
N GLU A 73 -6.34 -1.08 23.75
CA GLU A 73 -7.36 -0.04 23.93
C GLU A 73 -8.80 -0.59 23.87
N ILE A 74 -8.98 -1.80 23.32
CA ILE A 74 -10.26 -2.52 23.21
C ILE A 74 -10.40 -3.50 24.39
#